data_AF-A0A1I3YS66-F1
#
_entry.id   AF-A0A1I3YS66-F1
#
_cell.length_a   1.000
_cell.length_b   1.000
_cell.length_c   1.000
_cell.angle_alpha   90.00
_cell.angle_beta   90.00
_cell.angle_gamma   90.00
#
_symmetry.space_group_name_H-M   'P 1'
#
loop_
_entity.id
_entity.type
_entity.pdbx_description
1 polymer ?
#
loop_
_entity_poly.entity_id
_entity_poly.type
_entity_poly.pdbx_seq_one_letter_code
_entity_poly.pdbx_strand_id
1 'polypeptide(L)'
;MKYVLCIFSTLFWLAMLPAVAMPTAAEEAKFFYEEASGPTDEELSSEVGIVRAAYKMSLFRPGGKFMDASEKQYLFTGLLTNGLQGDIHALAMASVLPHVDPEFSEGIDVTPIEPWLIRHLGDAEGHWLLGVFYLHWLSGLPPLSHDPVYLNAPKHFRKSALAGNRKSMLFASGHVPRGDDFTPPPGQELNHPMPDYIAKGEREKWYWTVRAAELGDAWANAFVGRTYAKVRANRTMEEASRMVLYYWDRAARFGYSNAAAWLSLIMEDGENTDFGTHVVTERGCKKAFFYVALMARMETDGEYLKDKKKSEAGAAAEFHAQKYLKGIPKINFAPCMTQAEYEAAFKESKIAYDEFKARQAEEKAAQQALYDKAREALPELRAELAAVGVKIREEQ
;
A
#
# COMPACT_ATOMS: atom_id res chain seq x y z
N MET A 1 -42.05 7.18 -12.75
CA MET A 1 -41.10 7.85 -11.84
C MET A 1 -40.01 6.94 -11.24
N LYS A 2 -40.21 5.62 -11.07
CA LYS A 2 -39.15 4.72 -10.54
C LYS A 2 -38.00 4.40 -11.51
N TYR A 3 -38.20 4.56 -12.82
CA TYR A 3 -37.15 4.28 -13.83
C TYR A 3 -36.25 5.49 -14.15
N VAL A 4 -36.66 6.71 -13.77
CA VAL A 4 -35.89 7.94 -14.08
C VAL A 4 -34.78 8.19 -13.05
N LEU A 5 -34.95 7.74 -11.80
CA LEU A 5 -33.90 7.86 -10.77
C LEU A 5 -32.75 6.86 -10.95
N CYS A 6 -32.98 5.64 -11.47
CA CYS A 6 -31.90 4.71 -11.74
C CYS A 6 -31.02 5.17 -12.91
N ILE A 7 -31.62 5.76 -13.95
CA ILE A 7 -30.90 6.27 -15.14
C ILE A 7 -30.07 7.52 -14.79
N PHE A 8 -30.52 8.36 -13.87
CA PHE A 8 -29.71 9.49 -13.40
C PHE A 8 -28.52 9.06 -12.54
N SER A 9 -28.62 7.98 -11.76
CA SER A 9 -27.46 7.48 -11.01
C SER A 9 -26.40 6.87 -11.93
N THR A 10 -26.78 6.08 -12.94
CA THR A 10 -25.81 5.47 -13.87
C THR A 10 -25.20 6.48 -14.84
N LEU A 11 -25.95 7.49 -15.30
CA LEU A 11 -25.41 8.55 -16.17
C LEU A 11 -24.51 9.55 -15.43
N PHE A 12 -24.75 9.80 -14.13
CA PHE A 12 -23.87 10.65 -13.32
C PHE A 12 -22.50 9.99 -13.06
N TRP A 13 -22.44 8.65 -13.01
CA TRP A 13 -21.18 7.90 -12.95
C TRP A 13 -20.48 7.78 -14.32
N LEU A 14 -21.23 7.73 -15.44
CA LEU A 14 -20.67 7.67 -16.79
C LEU A 14 -20.07 9.00 -17.29
N ALA A 15 -20.57 10.15 -16.82
CA ALA A 15 -20.02 11.48 -17.15
C ALA A 15 -18.78 11.86 -16.32
N MET A 16 -18.47 11.08 -15.28
CA MET A 16 -17.24 11.18 -14.48
C MET A 16 -16.16 10.20 -14.94
N LEU A 17 -16.29 9.61 -16.14
CA LEU A 17 -15.17 8.90 -16.75
C LEU A 17 -14.09 9.91 -17.12
N PRO A 18 -12.91 9.94 -16.46
CA PRO A 18 -11.76 10.40 -17.19
C PRO A 18 -11.60 9.40 -18.34
N ALA A 19 -11.47 9.92 -19.57
CA ALA A 19 -10.79 9.17 -20.62
C ALA A 19 -9.55 8.51 -19.98
N VAL A 20 -9.27 7.25 -20.31
CA VAL A 20 -8.16 6.46 -19.73
C VAL A 20 -6.83 7.18 -20.00
N ALA A 21 -6.55 8.23 -19.25
CA ALA A 21 -5.26 8.80 -19.04
C ALA A 21 -4.54 7.74 -18.23
N MET A 22 -3.43 7.22 -18.75
CA MET A 22 -2.52 6.48 -17.91
C MET A 22 -2.22 7.39 -16.72
N PRO A 23 -2.34 6.89 -15.47
CA PRO A 23 -2.07 7.70 -14.30
C PRO A 23 -0.72 8.38 -14.49
N THR A 24 -0.68 9.69 -14.27
CA THR A 24 0.59 10.40 -14.26
C THR A 24 1.50 9.72 -13.23
N ALA A 25 2.80 9.74 -13.43
CA ALA A 25 3.73 9.16 -12.46
C ALA A 25 3.56 9.72 -11.03
N ALA A 26 3.01 10.94 -10.89
CA ALA A 26 2.62 11.51 -9.60
C ALA A 26 1.36 10.86 -9.01
N GLU A 27 0.39 10.46 -9.84
CA GLU A 27 -0.77 9.65 -9.44
C GLU A 27 -0.39 8.20 -9.18
N GLU A 28 0.56 7.62 -9.92
CA GLU A 28 1.13 6.31 -9.59
C GLU A 28 1.91 6.36 -8.27
N ALA A 29 2.77 7.37 -8.07
CA ALA A 29 3.49 7.56 -6.82
C ALA A 29 2.55 7.86 -5.64
N LYS A 30 1.46 8.62 -5.84
CA LYS A 30 0.42 8.86 -4.85
C LYS A 30 -0.36 7.59 -4.53
N PHE A 31 -0.71 6.81 -5.55
CA PHE A 31 -1.33 5.49 -5.41
C PHE A 31 -0.43 4.53 -4.61
N PHE A 32 0.88 4.48 -4.91
CA PHE A 32 1.83 3.68 -4.13
C PHE A 32 2.07 4.25 -2.72
N TYR A 33 1.99 5.56 -2.53
CA TYR A 33 2.16 6.19 -1.22
C TYR A 33 0.96 5.93 -0.29
N GLU A 34 -0.25 6.09 -0.82
CA GLU A 34 -1.51 5.92 -0.07
C GLU A 34 -1.82 4.42 0.11
N GLU A 35 -1.49 3.56 -0.86
CA GLU A 35 -1.93 2.17 -0.86
C GLU A 35 -0.81 1.13 -0.61
N ALA A 36 0.47 1.44 -0.84
CA ALA A 36 1.58 0.47 -0.69
C ALA A 36 2.39 0.58 0.61
N SER A 37 1.78 1.14 1.67
CA SER A 37 2.34 1.13 3.04
C SER A 37 3.72 1.79 3.19
N GLY A 38 3.94 2.94 2.54
CA GLY A 38 5.02 3.86 2.91
C GLY A 38 4.85 4.38 4.35
N PRO A 39 5.89 4.96 4.99
CA PRO A 39 5.71 5.61 6.27
C PRO A 39 4.63 6.66 6.11
N THR A 40 3.60 6.60 6.96
CA THR A 40 2.52 7.57 6.89
C THR A 40 3.07 8.97 7.19
N ASP A 41 2.33 10.02 6.82
CA ASP A 41 2.70 11.40 7.21
C ASP A 41 2.85 11.54 8.74
N GLU A 42 2.25 10.64 9.53
CA GLU A 42 2.36 10.55 10.99
C GLU A 42 3.61 9.81 11.48
N GLU A 43 4.25 9.01 10.63
CA GLU A 43 5.48 8.25 10.92
C GLU A 43 6.76 9.00 10.52
N LEU A 44 6.63 10.06 9.71
CA LEU A 44 7.70 10.97 9.38
C LEU A 44 7.96 11.93 10.54
N SER A 45 9.22 12.28 10.76
CA SER A 45 9.54 13.38 11.68
C SER A 45 8.98 14.71 11.15
N SER A 46 8.73 15.64 12.07
CA SER A 46 8.30 16.99 11.75
C SER A 46 9.19 17.64 10.70
N GLU A 47 10.49 17.40 10.75
CA GLU A 47 11.49 17.99 9.87
C GLU A 47 11.46 17.38 8.47
N VAL A 48 11.29 16.05 8.34
CA VAL A 48 11.04 15.42 7.04
C VAL A 48 9.75 15.97 6.43
N GLY A 49 8.71 16.15 7.26
CA GLY A 49 7.45 16.79 6.86
C GLY A 49 7.64 18.24 6.39
N ILE A 50 8.40 19.04 7.12
CA ILE A 50 8.71 20.45 6.81
C ILE A 50 9.51 20.56 5.52
N VAL A 51 10.57 19.76 5.33
CA VAL A 51 11.38 19.81 4.11
C VAL A 51 10.53 19.42 2.90
N ARG A 52 9.69 18.38 3.03
CA ARG A 52 8.75 17.98 1.98
C ARG A 52 7.76 19.09 1.66
N ALA A 53 7.18 19.73 2.67
CA ALA A 53 6.24 20.83 2.48
C ALA A 53 6.92 22.05 1.83
N ALA A 54 8.09 22.45 2.33
CA ALA A 54 8.87 23.58 1.81
C ALA A 54 9.23 23.39 0.34
N TYR A 55 9.73 22.20 -0.03
CA TYR A 55 10.05 21.87 -1.41
C TYR A 55 8.80 21.88 -2.30
N LYS A 56 7.72 21.19 -1.89
CA LYS A 56 6.46 21.20 -2.64
C LYS A 56 5.96 22.63 -2.86
N MET A 57 5.91 23.45 -1.81
CA MET A 57 5.48 24.85 -1.91
C MET A 57 6.39 25.68 -2.82
N SER A 58 7.69 25.38 -2.90
CA SER A 58 8.62 26.08 -3.79
C SER A 58 8.34 25.80 -5.28
N LEU A 59 7.85 24.61 -5.61
CA LEU A 59 7.49 24.23 -6.99
C LEU A 59 6.19 24.91 -7.48
N PHE A 60 5.29 25.27 -6.56
CA PHE A 60 3.94 25.78 -6.89
C PHE A 60 3.77 27.30 -6.81
N ARG A 61 4.83 28.09 -6.53
CA ARG A 61 4.71 29.56 -6.47
C ARG A 61 4.64 30.19 -7.87
N PRO A 62 3.49 30.73 -8.31
CA PRO A 62 3.40 31.39 -9.60
C PRO A 62 4.20 32.70 -9.55
N GLY A 63 5.26 32.81 -10.36
CA GLY A 63 6.13 33.99 -10.43
C GLY A 63 7.07 34.19 -9.23
N GLY A 64 7.21 33.20 -8.34
CA GLY A 64 8.06 33.29 -7.15
C GLY A 64 9.39 32.56 -7.32
N LYS A 65 10.47 33.12 -6.77
CA LYS A 65 11.79 32.47 -6.69
C LYS A 65 11.66 31.06 -6.11
N PHE A 66 12.26 30.07 -6.78
CA PHE A 66 12.61 28.78 -6.19
C PHE A 66 13.42 29.00 -4.90
N MET A 67 13.46 27.99 -4.01
CA MET A 67 14.37 28.03 -2.88
C MET A 67 15.77 28.37 -3.39
N ASP A 68 16.38 29.39 -2.81
CA ASP A 68 17.77 29.71 -3.16
C ASP A 68 18.72 28.67 -2.57
N ALA A 69 19.98 28.67 -3.03
CA ALA A 69 20.98 27.70 -2.59
C ALA A 69 21.17 27.70 -1.06
N SER A 70 21.01 28.86 -0.40
CA SER A 70 21.17 28.97 1.05
C SER A 70 19.99 28.32 1.80
N GLU A 71 18.77 28.48 1.31
CA GLU A 71 17.58 27.84 1.86
C GLU A 71 17.65 26.31 1.68
N LYS A 72 18.08 25.84 0.51
CA LYS A 72 18.29 24.39 0.24
C LYS A 72 19.34 23.80 1.18
N GLN A 73 20.49 24.45 1.31
CA GLN A 73 21.58 23.99 2.17
C GLN A 73 21.19 24.01 3.66
N TYR A 74 20.40 24.98 4.11
CA TYR A 74 19.86 25.04 5.47
C TYR A 74 18.96 23.83 5.76
N LEU A 75 18.00 23.54 4.88
CA LEU A 75 17.11 22.39 5.01
C LEU A 75 17.88 21.06 4.98
N PHE A 76 18.85 20.94 4.08
CA PHE A 76 19.69 19.75 3.98
C PHE A 76 20.52 19.51 5.24
N THR A 77 21.11 20.58 5.80
CA THR A 77 21.86 20.50 7.05
C THR A 77 20.96 20.04 8.20
N GLY A 78 19.71 20.52 8.25
CA GLY A 78 18.72 20.05 9.23
C GLY A 78 18.45 18.55 9.12
N LEU A 79 18.26 18.02 7.91
CA LEU A 79 18.09 16.58 7.69
C LEU A 79 19.31 15.78 8.15
N LEU A 80 20.51 16.25 7.81
CA LEU A 80 21.74 15.56 8.18
C LEU A 80 21.95 15.57 9.70
N THR A 81 21.74 16.72 10.36
CA THR A 81 21.84 16.83 11.82
C THR A 81 20.87 15.89 12.52
N ASN A 82 19.59 15.91 12.13
CA ASN A 82 18.58 15.04 12.74
C ASN A 82 18.85 13.56 12.46
N GLY A 83 19.26 13.24 11.24
CA GLY A 83 19.66 11.89 10.86
C GLY A 83 20.78 11.35 11.74
N LEU A 84 21.79 12.19 11.98
CA LEU A 84 22.90 11.88 12.87
C LEU A 84 22.53 11.90 14.35
N GLN A 85 21.39 12.46 14.74
CA GLN A 85 20.82 12.36 16.10
C GLN A 85 19.95 11.12 16.31
N GLY A 86 19.65 10.35 15.26
CA GLY A 86 18.85 9.12 15.37
C GLY A 86 17.65 9.04 14.44
N ASP A 87 17.37 10.07 13.65
CA ASP A 87 16.26 10.06 12.70
C ASP A 87 16.62 9.34 11.39
N ILE A 88 16.40 8.03 11.35
CA ILE A 88 16.68 7.19 10.18
C ILE A 88 15.93 7.66 8.93
N HIS A 89 14.74 8.27 9.07
CA HIS A 89 13.98 8.82 7.95
C HIS A 89 14.66 10.07 7.38
N ALA A 90 15.08 11.01 8.24
CA ALA A 90 15.84 12.18 7.81
C ALA A 90 17.16 11.79 7.15
N LEU A 91 17.82 10.75 7.67
CA LEU A 91 19.06 10.23 7.10
C LEU A 91 18.86 9.61 5.70
N ALA A 92 17.81 8.82 5.51
CA ALA A 92 17.46 8.28 4.20
C ALA A 92 17.08 9.38 3.20
N MET A 93 16.34 10.41 3.64
CA MET A 93 16.04 11.58 2.82
C MET A 93 17.31 12.36 2.42
N ALA A 94 18.25 12.57 3.36
CA ALA A 94 19.53 13.21 3.09
C ALA A 94 20.40 12.41 2.10
N SER A 95 20.28 11.08 2.10
CA SER A 95 20.94 10.22 1.11
C SER A 95 20.36 10.37 -0.29
N VAL A 96 19.03 10.54 -0.40
CA VAL A 96 18.33 10.55 -1.70
C VAL A 96 18.35 11.93 -2.36
N LEU A 97 18.20 12.99 -1.56
CA LEU A 97 17.99 14.36 -2.03
C LEU A 97 19.06 14.88 -3.02
N PRO A 98 20.37 14.62 -2.84
CA PRO A 98 21.41 15.02 -3.79
C PRO A 98 21.24 14.44 -5.20
N HIS A 99 20.60 13.28 -5.32
CA HIS A 99 20.34 12.65 -6.62
C HIS A 99 19.17 13.29 -7.37
N VAL A 100 18.30 13.99 -6.64
CA VAL A 100 17.13 14.69 -7.19
C VAL A 100 17.49 16.14 -7.53
N ASP A 101 18.19 16.81 -6.61
CA ASP A 101 18.65 18.19 -6.76
C ASP A 101 20.01 18.34 -6.07
N PRO A 102 21.13 18.31 -6.83
CA PRO A 102 22.48 18.37 -6.27
C PRO A 102 22.79 19.65 -5.47
N GLU A 103 22.03 20.74 -5.66
CA GLU A 103 22.27 22.00 -4.94
C GLU A 103 21.99 21.88 -3.43
N PHE A 104 21.21 20.88 -3.00
CA PHE A 104 20.97 20.65 -1.56
C PHE A 104 22.23 20.28 -0.80
N SER A 105 23.12 19.52 -1.43
CA SER A 105 24.33 19.00 -0.80
C SER A 105 25.60 19.62 -1.37
N GLU A 106 25.51 20.83 -1.93
CA GLU A 106 26.68 21.50 -2.50
C GLU A 106 27.78 21.62 -1.43
N GLY A 107 28.95 21.02 -1.72
CA GLY A 107 30.09 20.99 -0.81
C GLY A 107 29.98 20.00 0.37
N ILE A 108 28.96 19.12 0.39
CA ILE A 108 28.78 18.09 1.43
C ILE A 108 28.75 16.71 0.77
N ASP A 109 29.79 15.90 1.01
CA ASP A 109 29.83 14.52 0.52
C ASP A 109 29.02 13.59 1.43
N VAL A 110 27.85 13.19 0.95
CA VAL A 110 26.96 12.24 1.64
C VAL A 110 26.94 10.84 1.03
N THR A 111 27.88 10.53 0.14
CA THR A 111 28.01 9.20 -0.46
C THR A 111 28.16 8.04 0.55
N PRO A 112 28.65 8.24 1.80
CA PRO A 112 28.67 7.16 2.79
C PRO A 112 27.29 6.76 3.36
N ILE A 113 26.27 7.61 3.24
CA ILE A 113 24.98 7.38 3.92
C ILE A 113 24.22 6.19 3.34
N GLU A 114 24.10 6.09 2.00
CA GLU A 114 23.34 5.01 1.34
C GLU A 114 23.90 3.61 1.70
N PRO A 115 25.22 3.34 1.55
CA PRO A 115 25.77 2.04 1.89
C PRO A 115 25.67 1.72 3.39
N TRP A 116 25.76 2.75 4.26
CA TRP A 116 25.60 2.57 5.69
C TRP A 116 24.17 2.16 6.05
N LEU A 117 23.16 2.83 5.48
CA LEU A 117 21.74 2.49 5.68
C LEU A 117 21.47 1.03 5.27
N ILE A 118 21.93 0.62 4.08
CA ILE A 118 21.75 -0.74 3.58
C ILE A 118 22.44 -1.76 4.48
N ARG A 119 23.67 -1.48 4.93
CA ARG A 119 24.45 -2.37 5.79
C ARG A 119 23.79 -2.61 7.15
N HIS A 120 23.22 -1.57 7.76
CA HIS A 120 22.69 -1.64 9.13
C HIS A 120 21.20 -1.98 9.21
N LEU A 121 20.40 -1.60 8.22
CA LEU A 121 19.00 -2.00 8.10
C LEU A 121 18.82 -3.35 7.38
N GLY A 122 19.82 -3.77 6.60
CA GLY A 122 19.77 -4.94 5.73
C GLY A 122 19.16 -4.63 4.36
N ASP A 123 19.42 -5.51 3.37
CA ASP A 123 19.01 -5.29 1.97
C ASP A 123 17.50 -5.11 1.80
N ALA A 124 16.68 -5.79 2.60
CA ALA A 124 15.23 -5.71 2.52
C ALA A 124 14.69 -4.36 3.01
N GLU A 125 15.14 -3.88 4.16
CA GLU A 125 14.61 -2.64 4.75
C GLU A 125 15.33 -1.41 4.20
N GLY A 126 16.65 -1.43 4.11
CA GLY A 126 17.44 -0.30 3.63
C GLY A 126 17.10 0.09 2.19
N HIS A 127 16.96 -0.90 1.28
CA HIS A 127 16.54 -0.59 -0.08
C HIS A 127 15.04 -0.21 -0.16
N TRP A 128 14.15 -0.79 0.64
CA TRP A 128 12.74 -0.34 0.67
C TRP A 128 12.66 1.13 1.08
N LEU A 129 13.32 1.51 2.17
CA LEU A 129 13.32 2.86 2.71
C LEU A 129 13.82 3.88 1.68
N LEU A 130 14.97 3.62 1.07
CA LEU A 130 15.54 4.48 0.02
C LEU A 130 14.60 4.59 -1.20
N GLY A 131 14.01 3.48 -1.64
CA GLY A 131 13.05 3.47 -2.73
C GLY A 131 11.83 4.35 -2.44
N VAL A 132 11.30 4.25 -1.21
CA VAL A 132 10.19 5.10 -0.74
C VAL A 132 10.59 6.57 -0.73
N PHE A 133 11.78 6.94 -0.25
CA PHE A 133 12.23 8.33 -0.28
C PHE A 133 12.48 8.86 -1.69
N TYR A 134 12.90 8.03 -2.65
CA TYR A 134 12.87 8.42 -4.06
C TYR A 134 11.44 8.73 -4.54
N LEU A 135 10.44 7.90 -4.18
CA LEU A 135 9.03 8.15 -4.53
C LEU A 135 8.43 9.38 -3.86
N HIS A 136 8.83 9.71 -2.63
CA HIS A 136 8.34 10.89 -1.93
C HIS A 136 8.51 12.16 -2.78
N TRP A 137 9.58 12.22 -3.60
CA TRP A 137 9.85 13.31 -4.53
C TRP A 137 9.03 13.25 -5.84
N LEU A 138 8.43 12.11 -6.20
CA LEU A 138 7.46 12.00 -7.30
C LEU A 138 6.05 12.43 -6.92
N SER A 139 5.70 12.46 -5.63
CA SER A 139 4.35 12.83 -5.15
C SER A 139 4.00 14.33 -5.28
N GLY A 140 4.84 15.12 -5.97
CA GLY A 140 4.55 16.49 -6.41
C GLY A 140 4.49 16.53 -7.94
N LEU A 141 3.34 16.95 -8.51
CA LEU A 141 3.21 17.20 -9.95
C LEU A 141 4.23 18.27 -10.43
N PRO A 142 4.84 18.13 -11.61
CA PRO A 142 6.25 18.52 -11.84
C PRO A 142 6.42 19.99 -12.30
N PRO A 143 7.61 20.58 -12.10
CA PRO A 143 8.63 20.50 -13.16
C PRO A 143 10.08 20.42 -12.63
N LEU A 144 10.87 19.44 -13.08
CA LEU A 144 12.33 19.44 -13.33
C LEU A 144 12.78 17.99 -13.68
N SER A 145 13.93 17.78 -14.32
CA SER A 145 14.29 16.49 -14.94
C SER A 145 14.43 15.34 -13.94
N HIS A 146 13.44 14.44 -13.91
CA HIS A 146 13.29 13.36 -12.92
C HIS A 146 13.94 12.02 -13.30
N ASP A 147 14.80 11.95 -14.34
CA ASP A 147 15.44 10.69 -14.76
C ASP A 147 16.07 9.88 -13.58
N PRO A 148 16.79 10.51 -12.62
CA PRO A 148 17.34 9.77 -11.49
C PRO A 148 16.27 9.12 -10.60
N VAL A 149 15.10 9.74 -10.43
CA VAL A 149 14.04 9.23 -9.56
C VAL A 149 13.35 8.01 -10.20
N TYR A 150 13.05 8.10 -11.50
CA TYR A 150 12.48 6.98 -12.27
C TYR A 150 13.45 5.82 -12.43
N LEU A 151 14.76 6.07 -12.40
CA LEU A 151 15.78 5.02 -12.48
C LEU A 151 16.06 4.40 -11.11
N ASN A 152 16.16 5.20 -10.06
CA ASN A 152 16.63 4.74 -8.76
C ASN A 152 15.52 4.09 -7.92
N ALA A 153 14.31 4.67 -7.86
CA ALA A 153 13.26 4.08 -7.02
C ALA A 153 12.98 2.61 -7.41
N PRO A 154 12.73 2.27 -8.69
CA PRO A 154 12.52 0.89 -9.11
C PRO A 154 13.71 -0.03 -8.83
N LYS A 155 14.94 0.46 -8.96
CA LYS A 155 16.16 -0.30 -8.65
C LYS A 155 16.22 -0.68 -7.17
N HIS A 156 15.93 0.27 -6.28
CA HIS A 156 15.87 0.02 -4.84
C HIS A 156 14.74 -0.96 -4.49
N PHE A 157 13.53 -0.74 -4.99
CA PHE A 157 12.43 -1.69 -4.76
C PHE A 157 12.72 -3.09 -5.30
N ARG A 158 13.38 -3.23 -6.46
CA ARG A 158 13.78 -4.54 -6.99
C ARG A 158 14.76 -5.26 -6.06
N LYS A 159 15.80 -4.57 -5.58
CA LYS A 159 16.77 -5.15 -4.64
C LYS A 159 16.11 -5.57 -3.32
N SER A 160 15.25 -4.70 -2.80
CA SER A 160 14.46 -4.97 -1.59
C SER A 160 13.51 -6.17 -1.76
N ALA A 161 12.82 -6.27 -2.91
CA ALA A 161 11.94 -7.39 -3.24
C ALA A 161 12.71 -8.71 -3.32
N LEU A 162 13.90 -8.73 -3.94
CA LEU A 162 14.79 -9.89 -4.00
C LEU A 162 15.27 -10.32 -2.62
N ALA A 163 15.46 -9.38 -1.70
CA ALA A 163 15.78 -9.62 -0.30
C ALA A 163 14.59 -10.04 0.57
N GLY A 164 13.38 -10.16 -0.02
CA GLY A 164 12.20 -10.70 0.65
C GLY A 164 11.22 -9.66 1.20
N ASN A 165 11.41 -8.37 0.93
CA ASN A 165 10.47 -7.34 1.38
C ASN A 165 9.17 -7.35 0.57
N ARG A 166 8.08 -7.84 1.18
CA ARG A 166 6.76 -7.93 0.53
C ARG A 166 6.22 -6.59 0.03
N LYS A 167 6.48 -5.48 0.74
CA LYS A 167 6.01 -4.14 0.36
C LYS A 167 6.66 -3.70 -0.96
N SER A 168 7.94 -4.02 -1.13
CA SER A 168 8.68 -3.74 -2.36
C SER A 168 8.30 -4.64 -3.54
N MET A 169 7.86 -5.88 -3.29
CA MET A 169 7.45 -6.80 -4.36
C MET A 169 6.26 -6.24 -5.15
N LEU A 170 5.25 -5.69 -4.49
CA LEU A 170 4.12 -5.07 -5.19
C LEU A 170 4.59 -3.88 -6.05
N PHE A 171 5.47 -3.03 -5.52
CA PHE A 171 6.01 -1.91 -6.30
C PHE A 171 6.86 -2.38 -7.49
N ALA A 172 7.76 -3.34 -7.26
CA ALA A 172 8.62 -3.92 -8.29
C ALA A 172 7.79 -4.50 -9.44
N SER A 173 6.61 -5.07 -9.15
CA SER A 173 5.68 -5.58 -10.17
C SER A 173 5.20 -4.52 -11.17
N GLY A 174 5.11 -3.24 -10.76
CA GLY A 174 4.73 -2.13 -11.64
C GLY A 174 5.84 -1.66 -12.59
N HIS A 175 7.10 -1.96 -12.26
CA HIS A 175 8.29 -1.42 -12.94
C HIS A 175 9.19 -2.52 -13.54
N VAL A 176 8.58 -3.66 -13.84
CA VAL A 176 9.25 -4.80 -14.47
C VAL A 176 9.70 -4.42 -15.88
N PRO A 177 10.98 -4.67 -16.24
CA PRO A 177 11.42 -4.54 -17.63
C PRO A 177 10.60 -5.47 -18.53
N ARG A 178 10.10 -4.97 -19.66
CA ARG A 178 9.42 -5.84 -20.64
C ARG A 178 10.42 -6.87 -21.16
N GLY A 179 10.16 -8.15 -20.90
CA GLY A 179 11.01 -9.27 -21.30
C GLY A 179 10.30 -10.61 -21.15
N ASP A 180 10.74 -11.63 -21.88
CA ASP A 180 9.94 -12.84 -22.11
C ASP A 180 10.14 -13.99 -21.11
N ASP A 181 11.24 -14.02 -20.35
CA ASP A 181 11.57 -15.14 -19.45
C ASP A 181 12.03 -14.65 -18.08
N PHE A 182 11.08 -14.54 -17.17
CA PHE A 182 11.36 -14.43 -15.74
C PHE A 182 11.35 -15.81 -15.10
N THR A 183 12.45 -16.17 -14.45
CA THR A 183 12.56 -17.35 -13.62
C THR A 183 12.61 -16.91 -12.16
N PRO A 184 11.72 -17.41 -11.30
CA PRO A 184 11.79 -17.18 -9.86
C PRO A 184 13.18 -17.53 -9.30
N PRO A 185 13.72 -16.75 -8.34
CA PRO A 185 14.91 -17.15 -7.60
C PRO A 185 14.70 -18.53 -6.94
N PRO A 186 15.71 -19.40 -6.91
CA PRO A 186 15.61 -20.71 -6.25
C PRO A 186 15.17 -20.58 -4.79
N GLY A 187 14.21 -21.41 -4.36
CA GLY A 187 13.65 -21.37 -3.00
C GLY A 187 12.63 -20.25 -2.77
N GLN A 188 12.28 -19.49 -3.80
CA GLN A 188 11.21 -18.48 -3.76
C GLN A 188 10.06 -18.84 -4.71
N GLU A 189 9.86 -20.13 -5.01
CA GLU A 189 8.78 -20.60 -5.87
C GLU A 189 7.41 -20.24 -5.28
N LEU A 190 6.44 -19.96 -6.17
CA LEU A 190 5.07 -19.65 -5.76
C LEU A 190 4.35 -20.92 -5.29
N ASN A 191 3.60 -20.82 -4.20
CA ASN A 191 2.68 -21.87 -3.77
C ASN A 191 1.52 -22.05 -4.75
N HIS A 192 1.11 -20.97 -5.42
CA HIS A 192 0.07 -21.00 -6.44
C HIS A 192 0.71 -20.71 -7.81
N PRO A 193 0.84 -21.72 -8.69
CA PRO A 193 1.57 -21.57 -9.94
C PRO A 193 0.95 -20.49 -10.82
N MET A 194 1.81 -19.87 -11.62
CA MET A 194 1.43 -18.85 -12.58
C MET A 194 0.44 -19.40 -13.60
N PRO A 195 -0.72 -18.75 -13.81
CA PRO A 195 -1.64 -19.17 -14.86
C PRO A 195 -1.02 -19.03 -16.25
N ASP A 196 -1.21 -20.03 -17.12
CA ASP A 196 -0.63 -20.06 -18.48
C ASP A 196 -1.09 -18.91 -19.38
N TYR A 197 -2.20 -18.25 -19.03
CA TYR A 197 -2.73 -17.10 -19.77
C TYR A 197 -2.00 -15.78 -19.46
N ILE A 198 -1.12 -15.76 -18.46
CA ILE A 198 -0.29 -14.58 -18.19
C ILE A 198 0.73 -14.51 -19.33
N ALA A 199 0.63 -13.45 -20.14
CA ALA A 199 1.53 -13.23 -21.25
C ALA A 199 2.98 -13.26 -20.76
N LYS A 200 3.91 -13.76 -21.60
CA LYS A 200 5.33 -13.88 -21.25
C LYS A 200 5.92 -12.61 -20.63
N GLY A 201 5.62 -11.44 -21.23
CA GLY A 201 6.01 -10.12 -20.73
C GLY A 201 5.42 -9.69 -19.38
N GLU A 202 4.38 -10.36 -18.88
CA GLU A 202 3.69 -10.04 -17.62
C GLU A 202 4.02 -11.04 -16.50
N ARG A 203 4.88 -12.03 -16.77
CA ARG A 203 5.17 -13.13 -15.85
C ARG A 203 5.90 -12.68 -14.59
N GLU A 204 6.91 -11.83 -14.73
CA GLU A 204 7.61 -11.28 -13.56
C GLU A 204 6.70 -10.41 -12.71
N LYS A 205 5.85 -9.58 -13.33
CA LYS A 205 4.85 -8.78 -12.61
C LYS A 205 3.94 -9.69 -11.81
N TRP A 206 3.37 -10.70 -12.46
CA TRP A 206 2.53 -11.68 -11.80
C TRP A 206 3.25 -12.37 -10.64
N TYR A 207 4.50 -12.79 -10.86
CA TYR A 207 5.31 -13.42 -9.82
C TYR A 207 5.43 -12.53 -8.59
N TRP A 208 5.86 -11.28 -8.76
CA TRP A 208 6.03 -10.38 -7.64
C TRP A 208 4.72 -10.07 -6.93
N THR A 209 3.61 -9.90 -7.67
CA THR A 209 2.29 -9.71 -7.06
C THR A 209 1.86 -10.94 -6.26
N VAL A 210 1.96 -12.16 -6.80
CA VAL A 210 1.58 -13.37 -6.05
C VAL A 210 2.49 -13.59 -4.85
N ARG A 211 3.80 -13.37 -5.00
CA ARG A 211 4.74 -13.52 -3.88
C ARG A 211 4.41 -12.57 -2.73
N ALA A 212 4.11 -11.30 -3.03
CA ALA A 212 3.64 -10.35 -2.03
C ALA A 212 2.35 -10.84 -1.35
N ALA A 213 1.39 -11.37 -2.13
CA ALA A 213 0.13 -11.90 -1.60
C ALA A 213 0.32 -13.11 -0.67
N GLU A 214 1.23 -14.02 -1.02
CA GLU A 214 1.60 -15.17 -0.20
C GLU A 214 2.25 -14.75 1.13
N LEU A 215 3.07 -13.69 1.10
CA LEU A 215 3.65 -13.03 2.28
C LEU A 215 2.68 -12.08 3.02
N GLY A 216 1.42 -12.09 2.63
CA GLY A 216 0.35 -11.45 3.38
C GLY A 216 0.04 -10.00 3.02
N ASP A 217 0.53 -9.51 1.89
CA ASP A 217 0.22 -8.15 1.43
C ASP A 217 -1.26 -8.07 0.98
N ALA A 218 -2.06 -7.24 1.63
CA ALA A 218 -3.50 -7.18 1.42
C ALA A 218 -3.87 -6.72 0.01
N TRP A 219 -3.11 -5.77 -0.54
CA TRP A 219 -3.30 -5.22 -1.88
C TRP A 219 -2.94 -6.21 -2.96
N ALA A 220 -1.79 -6.87 -2.81
CA ALA A 220 -1.37 -7.92 -3.70
C ALA A 220 -2.43 -9.05 -3.74
N ASN A 221 -2.97 -9.45 -2.59
CA ASN A 221 -4.09 -10.39 -2.53
C ASN A 221 -5.30 -9.86 -3.33
N ALA A 222 -5.69 -8.60 -3.16
CA ALA A 222 -6.78 -7.99 -3.92
C ALA A 222 -6.54 -8.00 -5.44
N PHE A 223 -5.34 -7.63 -5.89
CA PHE A 223 -4.95 -7.61 -7.31
C PHE A 223 -4.93 -9.00 -7.94
N VAL A 224 -4.42 -9.99 -7.22
CA VAL A 224 -4.39 -11.39 -7.68
C VAL A 224 -5.83 -11.89 -7.82
N GLY A 225 -6.68 -11.66 -6.81
CA GLY A 225 -8.10 -12.00 -6.89
C GLY A 225 -8.80 -11.30 -8.06
N ARG A 226 -8.57 -10.00 -8.28
CA ARG A 226 -9.12 -9.26 -9.43
C ARG A 226 -8.66 -9.83 -10.77
N THR A 227 -7.42 -10.30 -10.86
CA THR A 227 -6.91 -10.94 -12.07
C THR A 227 -7.60 -12.26 -12.36
N TYR A 228 -7.91 -13.02 -11.32
CA TYR A 228 -8.68 -14.26 -11.42
C TYR A 228 -10.16 -14.03 -11.71
N ALA A 229 -10.72 -12.90 -11.27
CA ALA A 229 -12.13 -12.58 -11.47
C ALA A 229 -12.50 -12.26 -12.93
N LYS A 230 -11.52 -11.90 -13.77
CA LYS A 230 -11.75 -11.59 -15.19
C LYS A 230 -12.18 -12.85 -15.95
N VAL A 231 -13.33 -12.80 -16.61
CA VAL A 231 -13.88 -13.89 -17.43
C VAL A 231 -12.91 -14.26 -18.56
N ARG A 232 -12.63 -15.56 -18.73
CA ARG A 232 -11.76 -16.07 -19.81
C ARG A 232 -12.32 -17.38 -20.37
N ALA A 233 -12.13 -17.60 -21.68
CA ALA A 233 -12.70 -18.73 -22.41
C ALA A 233 -12.20 -20.12 -21.97
N ASN A 234 -11.00 -20.21 -21.37
CA ASN A 234 -10.31 -21.48 -21.10
C ASN A 234 -10.25 -21.83 -19.60
N ARG A 235 -11.20 -21.37 -18.80
CA ARG A 235 -11.27 -21.70 -17.37
C ARG A 235 -12.71 -21.91 -16.93
N THR A 236 -12.94 -22.90 -16.08
CA THR A 236 -14.24 -23.07 -15.44
C THR A 236 -14.54 -21.88 -14.52
N MET A 237 -15.80 -21.48 -14.47
CA MET A 237 -16.24 -20.36 -13.64
C MET A 237 -16.01 -20.67 -12.15
N GLU A 238 -16.17 -21.93 -11.76
CA GLU A 238 -15.99 -22.44 -10.41
C GLU A 238 -14.53 -22.32 -9.93
N GLU A 239 -13.56 -22.72 -10.76
CA GLU A 239 -12.14 -22.59 -10.44
C GLU A 239 -11.71 -21.12 -10.33
N ALA A 240 -12.19 -20.26 -11.23
CA ALA A 240 -11.94 -18.82 -11.15
C ALA A 240 -12.48 -18.26 -9.83
N SER A 241 -13.75 -18.54 -9.54
CA SER A 241 -14.44 -18.07 -8.34
C SER A 241 -13.73 -18.51 -7.05
N ARG A 242 -13.31 -19.77 -6.97
CA ARG A 242 -12.55 -20.29 -5.82
C ARG A 242 -11.27 -19.49 -5.57
N MET A 243 -10.52 -19.15 -6.62
CA MET A 243 -9.30 -18.36 -6.48
C MET A 243 -9.59 -16.92 -6.08
N VAL A 244 -10.64 -16.30 -6.63
CA VAL A 244 -11.06 -14.95 -6.23
C VAL A 244 -11.39 -14.92 -4.75
N LEU A 245 -12.25 -15.83 -4.29
CA LEU A 245 -12.67 -15.93 -2.90
C LEU A 245 -11.49 -16.17 -1.96
N TYR A 246 -10.56 -17.05 -2.33
CA TYR A 246 -9.35 -17.31 -1.55
C TYR A 246 -8.49 -16.05 -1.34
N TYR A 247 -8.18 -15.35 -2.44
CA TYR A 247 -7.32 -14.18 -2.37
C TYR A 247 -8.03 -12.98 -1.73
N TRP A 248 -9.30 -12.74 -2.03
CA TRP A 248 -10.04 -11.64 -1.43
C TRP A 248 -10.31 -11.86 0.06
N ASP A 249 -10.54 -13.10 0.52
CA ASP A 249 -10.67 -13.38 1.96
C ASP A 249 -9.39 -13.00 2.71
N ARG A 250 -8.23 -13.39 2.17
CA ARG A 250 -6.93 -12.97 2.70
C ARG A 250 -6.77 -11.45 2.67
N ALA A 251 -7.11 -10.79 1.57
CA ALA A 251 -7.08 -9.33 1.47
C ALA A 251 -7.90 -8.66 2.58
N ALA A 252 -9.15 -9.10 2.77
CA ALA A 252 -10.05 -8.58 3.81
C ALA A 252 -9.49 -8.82 5.21
N ARG A 253 -9.01 -10.04 5.51
CA ARG A 253 -8.39 -10.39 6.80
C ARG A 253 -7.04 -9.71 7.03
N PHE A 254 -6.42 -9.18 5.98
CA PHE A 254 -5.17 -8.42 6.03
C PHE A 254 -5.37 -6.91 6.01
N GLY A 255 -6.62 -6.43 6.13
CA GLY A 255 -6.93 -5.02 6.31
C GLY A 255 -7.49 -4.30 5.09
N TYR A 256 -7.79 -5.01 3.99
CA TYR A 256 -8.36 -4.38 2.80
C TYR A 256 -9.89 -4.31 2.87
N SER A 257 -10.41 -3.17 3.30
CA SER A 257 -11.85 -2.93 3.52
C SER A 257 -12.71 -3.14 2.27
N ASN A 258 -12.22 -2.75 1.09
CA ASN A 258 -12.95 -2.95 -0.16
C ASN A 258 -13.16 -4.43 -0.50
N ALA A 259 -12.18 -5.31 -0.22
CA ALA A 259 -12.39 -6.75 -0.39
C ALA A 259 -13.45 -7.29 0.57
N ALA A 260 -13.49 -6.80 1.82
CA ALA A 260 -14.56 -7.16 2.75
C ALA A 260 -15.94 -6.71 2.22
N ALA A 261 -16.04 -5.50 1.66
CA ALA A 261 -17.26 -5.02 1.02
C ALA A 261 -17.69 -5.93 -0.14
N TRP A 262 -16.78 -6.24 -1.08
CA TRP A 262 -17.08 -7.10 -2.23
C TRP A 262 -17.48 -8.52 -1.82
N LEU A 263 -16.78 -9.11 -0.85
CA LEU A 263 -17.12 -10.44 -0.35
C LEU A 263 -18.47 -10.46 0.36
N SER A 264 -18.85 -9.38 1.04
CA SER A 264 -20.17 -9.29 1.67
C SER A 264 -21.30 -9.42 0.63
N LEU A 265 -21.17 -8.71 -0.51
CA LEU A 265 -22.10 -8.78 -1.63
C LEU A 265 -22.09 -10.15 -2.32
N ILE A 266 -20.91 -10.69 -2.64
CA ILE A 266 -20.78 -12.02 -3.26
C ILE A 266 -21.43 -13.11 -2.40
N MET A 267 -21.21 -13.08 -1.08
CA MET A 267 -21.78 -14.08 -0.17
C MET A 267 -23.28 -13.89 0.06
N GLU A 268 -23.80 -12.67 -0.10
CA GLU A 268 -25.25 -12.41 -0.04
C GLU A 268 -25.97 -12.95 -1.27
N ASP A 269 -25.45 -12.64 -2.46
CA ASP A 269 -26.12 -12.91 -3.73
C ASP A 269 -25.80 -14.30 -4.30
N GLY A 270 -24.65 -14.87 -3.92
CA GLY A 270 -24.12 -16.12 -4.47
C GLY A 270 -23.51 -15.97 -5.87
N GLU A 271 -23.60 -14.78 -6.44
CA GLU A 271 -23.03 -14.44 -7.74
C GLU A 271 -22.66 -12.94 -7.75
N ASN A 272 -21.57 -12.58 -8.41
CA ASN A 272 -21.26 -11.20 -8.75
C ASN A 272 -20.75 -11.12 -10.18
N THR A 273 -21.37 -10.25 -10.97
CA THR A 273 -21.02 -9.98 -12.38
C THR A 273 -20.57 -8.54 -12.63
N ASP A 274 -20.38 -7.75 -11.57
CA ASP A 274 -20.06 -6.34 -11.67
C ASP A 274 -18.61 -6.12 -12.10
N PHE A 275 -18.36 -5.00 -12.80
CA PHE A 275 -17.02 -4.55 -13.19
C PHE A 275 -16.16 -5.57 -13.95
N GLY A 276 -16.79 -6.48 -14.71
CA GLY A 276 -16.08 -7.52 -15.47
C GLY A 276 -15.53 -8.65 -14.60
N THR A 277 -15.98 -8.74 -13.36
CA THR A 277 -15.80 -9.91 -12.51
C THR A 277 -16.92 -10.90 -12.79
N HIS A 278 -16.64 -12.21 -12.69
CA HIS A 278 -17.69 -13.24 -12.69
C HIS A 278 -17.34 -14.26 -11.63
N VAL A 279 -17.96 -14.11 -10.47
CA VAL A 279 -17.72 -14.94 -9.29
C VAL A 279 -19.03 -15.61 -8.92
N VAL A 280 -19.02 -16.93 -8.76
CA VAL A 280 -20.14 -17.72 -8.26
C VAL A 280 -19.73 -18.44 -6.99
N THR A 281 -20.65 -18.51 -6.03
CA THR A 281 -20.46 -19.21 -4.76
C THR A 281 -21.81 -19.61 -4.18
N GLU A 282 -21.79 -20.52 -3.21
CA GLU A 282 -22.95 -20.72 -2.35
C GLU A 282 -23.22 -19.46 -1.53
N ARG A 283 -24.49 -19.05 -1.46
CA ARG A 283 -24.93 -17.97 -0.56
C ARG A 283 -24.64 -18.34 0.88
N GLY A 284 -24.17 -17.37 1.65
CA GLY A 284 -23.82 -17.56 3.05
C GLY A 284 -24.02 -16.29 3.86
N CYS A 285 -25.24 -16.07 4.37
CA CYS A 285 -25.58 -14.86 5.14
C CYS A 285 -24.69 -14.64 6.37
N LYS A 286 -24.25 -15.72 7.04
CA LYS A 286 -23.24 -15.66 8.11
C LYS A 286 -21.93 -15.04 7.63
N LYS A 287 -21.40 -15.51 6.48
CA LYS A 287 -20.16 -14.98 5.90
C LYS A 287 -20.34 -13.57 5.37
N ALA A 288 -21.48 -13.27 4.72
CA ALA A 288 -21.81 -11.93 4.27
C ALA A 288 -21.77 -10.93 5.45
N PHE A 289 -22.42 -11.28 6.57
CA PHE A 289 -22.38 -10.48 7.77
C PHE A 289 -20.98 -10.38 8.39
N PHE A 290 -20.21 -11.48 8.45
CA PHE A 290 -18.82 -11.47 8.93
C PHE A 290 -17.99 -10.40 8.21
N TYR A 291 -18.02 -10.35 6.87
CA TYR A 291 -17.22 -9.39 6.12
C TYR A 291 -17.70 -7.94 6.30
N VAL A 292 -19.02 -7.72 6.33
CA VAL A 292 -19.56 -6.37 6.57
C VAL A 292 -19.23 -5.88 7.98
N ALA A 293 -19.21 -6.77 8.98
CA ALA A 293 -18.81 -6.44 10.34
C ALA A 293 -17.30 -6.19 10.45
N LEU A 294 -16.47 -6.97 9.74
CA LEU A 294 -15.03 -6.75 9.65
C LEU A 294 -14.71 -5.39 9.01
N MET A 295 -15.42 -5.02 7.94
CA MET A 295 -15.33 -3.70 7.31
C MET A 295 -15.63 -2.57 8.30
N ALA A 296 -16.75 -2.67 9.03
CA ALA A 296 -17.12 -1.67 10.03
C ALA A 296 -16.04 -1.50 11.13
N ARG A 297 -15.40 -2.59 11.54
CA ARG A 297 -14.28 -2.55 12.50
C ARG A 297 -13.06 -1.84 11.93
N MET A 298 -12.70 -2.11 10.67
CA MET A 298 -11.57 -1.43 10.04
C MET A 298 -11.79 0.09 9.96
N GLU A 299 -13.03 0.53 9.72
CA GLU A 299 -13.38 1.96 9.66
C GLU A 299 -13.51 2.64 11.03
N THR A 300 -13.60 1.88 12.12
CA THR A 300 -13.81 2.41 13.48
C THR A 300 -12.75 1.93 14.47
N ASP A 301 -11.55 1.63 13.97
CA ASP A 301 -10.41 1.15 14.75
C ASP A 301 -10.76 0.02 15.75
N GLY A 302 -11.52 -0.96 15.26
CA GLY A 302 -11.87 -2.18 15.97
C GLY A 302 -13.21 -2.14 16.69
N GLU A 303 -13.80 -0.96 16.85
CA GLU A 303 -15.12 -0.82 17.44
C GLU A 303 -16.24 -1.38 16.53
N TYR A 304 -17.42 -1.56 17.10
CA TYR A 304 -18.62 -1.86 16.32
C TYR A 304 -19.78 -1.06 16.88
N LEU A 305 -20.01 0.10 16.27
CA LEU A 305 -20.95 1.09 16.75
C LEU A 305 -22.23 1.06 15.92
N LYS A 306 -23.30 0.51 16.51
CA LYS A 306 -24.60 0.34 15.83
C LYS A 306 -25.33 1.66 15.57
N ASP A 307 -25.00 2.71 16.31
CA ASP A 307 -25.63 4.01 16.18
C ASP A 307 -25.08 4.76 14.97
N LYS A 308 -25.94 5.07 14.00
CA LYS A 308 -25.57 5.80 12.77
C LYS A 308 -24.91 7.15 13.07
N LYS A 309 -25.24 7.80 14.19
CA LYS A 309 -24.60 9.06 14.60
C LYS A 309 -23.14 8.88 15.03
N LYS A 310 -22.75 7.66 15.41
CA LYS A 310 -21.40 7.32 15.86
C LYS A 310 -20.60 6.59 14.79
N SER A 311 -21.24 5.76 13.97
CA SER A 311 -20.62 5.09 12.82
C SER A 311 -21.67 4.76 11.77
N GLU A 312 -21.47 5.26 10.55
CA GLU A 312 -22.31 4.89 9.41
C GLU A 312 -22.10 3.42 9.01
N ALA A 313 -20.84 2.96 9.01
CA ALA A 313 -20.51 1.57 8.68
C ALA A 313 -21.03 0.57 9.70
N GLY A 314 -20.93 0.87 11.01
CA GLY A 314 -21.48 0.01 12.05
C GLY A 314 -23.00 -0.06 12.02
N ALA A 315 -23.68 1.05 11.71
CA ALA A 315 -25.13 1.06 11.50
C ALA A 315 -25.55 0.30 10.23
N ALA A 316 -24.79 0.42 9.14
CA ALA A 316 -25.01 -0.37 7.93
C ALA A 316 -24.82 -1.87 8.21
N ALA A 317 -23.76 -2.24 8.91
CA ALA A 317 -23.51 -3.62 9.30
C ALA A 317 -24.64 -4.21 10.16
N GLU A 318 -25.14 -3.43 11.12
CA GLU A 318 -26.28 -3.85 11.93
C GLU A 318 -27.57 -3.98 11.10
N PHE A 319 -27.79 -3.08 10.13
CA PHE A 319 -28.91 -3.22 9.20
C PHE A 319 -28.83 -4.54 8.41
N HIS A 320 -27.65 -4.90 7.88
CA HIS A 320 -27.43 -6.18 7.21
C HIS A 320 -27.67 -7.37 8.15
N ALA A 321 -27.19 -7.31 9.40
CA ALA A 321 -27.47 -8.34 10.40
C ALA A 321 -28.97 -8.55 10.61
N GLN A 322 -29.72 -7.47 10.82
CA GLN A 322 -31.17 -7.53 11.03
C GLN A 322 -31.91 -8.04 9.80
N LYS A 323 -31.45 -7.67 8.58
CA LYS A 323 -31.95 -8.23 7.32
C LYS A 323 -31.82 -9.75 7.29
N TYR A 324 -30.68 -10.32 7.68
CA TYR A 324 -30.47 -11.76 7.66
C TYR A 324 -31.18 -12.51 8.79
N LEU A 325 -31.35 -11.88 9.96
CA LEU A 325 -32.02 -12.46 11.14
C LEU A 325 -33.55 -12.45 11.02
N LYS A 326 -34.13 -11.36 10.50
CA LYS A 326 -35.58 -11.14 10.48
C LYS A 326 -36.19 -11.19 9.09
N GLY A 327 -35.36 -11.17 8.05
CA GLY A 327 -35.82 -11.01 6.68
C GLY A 327 -36.28 -9.58 6.39
N ILE A 328 -36.56 -9.31 5.11
CA ILE A 328 -37.25 -8.09 4.67
C ILE A 328 -38.43 -8.53 3.80
N PRO A 329 -39.64 -8.65 4.38
CA PRO A 329 -40.82 -9.15 3.67
C PRO A 329 -41.15 -8.36 2.40
N LYS A 330 -40.90 -7.04 2.41
CA LYS A 330 -41.20 -6.15 1.28
C LYS A 330 -40.42 -6.46 0.00
N ILE A 331 -39.32 -7.21 0.09
CA ILE A 331 -38.49 -7.63 -1.05
C ILE A 331 -38.34 -9.16 -1.11
N ASN A 332 -39.25 -9.90 -0.46
CA ASN A 332 -39.22 -11.38 -0.38
C ASN A 332 -37.87 -11.96 0.10
N PHE A 333 -37.13 -11.21 0.93
CA PHE A 333 -35.90 -11.72 1.53
C PHE A 333 -36.25 -12.48 2.81
N ALA A 334 -36.14 -13.80 2.78
CA ALA A 334 -36.36 -14.66 3.94
C ALA A 334 -35.18 -14.59 4.93
N PRO A 335 -35.40 -14.77 6.24
CA PRO A 335 -34.32 -14.97 7.19
C PRO A 335 -33.42 -16.14 6.76
N CYS A 336 -32.10 -15.97 6.88
CA CYS A 336 -31.09 -16.94 6.45
C CYS A 336 -29.92 -17.06 7.44
N MET A 337 -30.06 -16.46 8.61
CA MET A 337 -29.06 -16.52 9.69
C MET A 337 -29.79 -16.64 11.02
N THR A 338 -29.28 -17.50 11.89
CA THR A 338 -29.74 -17.64 13.28
C THR A 338 -29.04 -16.64 14.20
N GLN A 339 -29.61 -16.42 15.40
CA GLN A 339 -28.97 -15.59 16.42
C GLN A 339 -27.58 -16.11 16.84
N ALA A 340 -27.43 -17.44 16.93
CA ALA A 340 -26.14 -18.05 17.25
C ALA A 340 -25.09 -17.83 16.14
N GLU A 341 -25.51 -17.89 14.87
CA GLU A 341 -24.61 -17.60 13.74
C GLU A 341 -24.22 -16.12 13.66
N TYR A 342 -25.16 -15.20 13.97
CA TYR A 342 -24.86 -13.78 14.14
C TYR A 342 -23.77 -13.57 15.19
N GLU A 343 -23.96 -14.11 16.39
CA GLU A 343 -23.00 -13.97 17.49
C GLU A 343 -21.63 -14.58 17.13
N ALA A 344 -21.63 -15.72 16.46
CA ALA A 344 -20.41 -16.37 15.98
C ALA A 344 -19.67 -15.51 14.94
N ALA A 345 -20.35 -15.02 13.91
CA ALA A 345 -19.75 -14.14 12.89
C ALA A 345 -19.30 -12.80 13.47
N PHE A 346 -20.08 -12.25 14.41
CA PHE A 346 -19.73 -11.02 15.11
C PHE A 346 -18.42 -11.17 15.91
N LYS A 347 -18.29 -12.28 16.65
CA LYS A 347 -17.07 -12.63 17.38
C LYS A 347 -15.91 -12.89 16.43
N GLU A 348 -16.13 -13.65 15.35
CA GLU A 348 -15.11 -13.96 14.35
C GLU A 348 -14.56 -12.69 13.69
N SER A 349 -15.42 -11.71 13.36
CA SER A 349 -14.98 -10.43 12.78
C SER A 349 -14.05 -9.66 13.72
N LYS A 350 -14.28 -9.74 15.03
CA LYS A 350 -13.40 -9.12 16.04
C LYS A 350 -12.05 -9.82 16.08
N ILE A 351 -12.05 -11.15 16.14
CA ILE A 351 -10.81 -11.95 16.14
C ILE A 351 -9.97 -11.63 14.90
N ALA A 352 -10.59 -11.62 13.71
CA ALA A 352 -9.89 -11.30 12.46
C ALA A 352 -9.30 -9.88 12.45
N TYR A 353 -10.02 -8.89 12.98
CA TYR A 353 -9.50 -7.53 13.12
C TYR A 353 -8.33 -7.47 14.13
N ASP A 354 -8.48 -8.10 15.30
CA ASP A 354 -7.46 -8.11 16.34
C ASP A 354 -6.17 -8.81 15.84
N GLU A 355 -6.30 -9.93 15.11
CA GLU A 355 -5.18 -10.62 14.43
C GLU A 355 -4.50 -9.72 13.39
N PHE A 356 -5.27 -8.95 12.63
CA PHE A 356 -4.74 -7.97 11.70
C PHE A 356 -3.91 -6.88 12.40
N LYS A 357 -4.43 -6.30 13.49
CA LYS A 357 -3.70 -5.29 14.27
C LYS A 357 -2.47 -5.87 14.95
N ALA A 358 -2.54 -7.11 15.44
CA ALA A 358 -1.40 -7.80 16.03
C ALA A 358 -0.25 -7.96 15.02
N ARG A 359 -0.55 -8.37 13.78
CA ARG A 359 0.48 -8.46 12.72
C ARG A 359 1.08 -7.09 12.38
N GLN A 360 0.25 -6.04 12.28
CA GLN A 360 0.78 -4.68 12.05
C GLN A 360 1.73 -4.24 13.17
N ALA A 361 1.38 -4.54 14.42
CA ALA A 361 2.22 -4.22 15.57
C ALA A 361 3.54 -5.01 15.56
N GLU A 362 3.49 -6.30 15.21
CA GLU A 362 4.69 -7.14 15.06
C GLU A 362 5.63 -6.62 13.97
N GLU A 363 5.09 -6.29 12.80
CA GLU A 363 5.87 -5.71 11.69
C GLU A 363 6.50 -4.38 12.06
N LYS A 364 5.75 -3.49 12.74
CA LYS A 364 6.26 -2.21 13.22
C LYS A 364 7.35 -2.38 14.27
N ALA A 365 7.18 -3.33 15.20
CA ALA A 365 8.19 -3.65 16.20
C ALA A 365 9.48 -4.20 15.56
N ALA A 366 9.35 -5.09 14.57
CA ALA A 366 10.50 -5.62 13.83
C ALA A 366 11.26 -4.53 13.07
N GLN A 367 10.53 -3.61 12.41
CA GLN A 367 11.12 -2.46 11.74
C GLN A 367 11.83 -1.53 12.74
N GLN A 368 11.17 -1.20 13.85
CA GLN A 368 11.76 -0.35 14.89
C GLN A 368 13.04 -0.97 15.46
N ALA A 369 13.09 -2.29 15.66
CA ALA A 369 14.30 -2.97 16.12
C ALA A 369 15.47 -2.84 15.13
N LEU A 370 15.21 -2.87 13.82
CA LEU A 370 16.23 -2.58 12.80
C LEU A 370 16.73 -1.13 12.92
N TYR A 371 15.82 -0.18 13.15
CA TYR A 371 16.17 1.23 13.28
C TYR A 371 16.96 1.50 14.57
N ASP A 372 16.58 0.89 15.69
CA ASP A 372 17.32 0.97 16.95
C ASP A 372 18.75 0.44 16.78
N LYS A 373 18.90 -0.71 16.13
CA LYS A 373 20.23 -1.27 15.79
C LYS A 373 21.05 -0.31 14.91
N ALA A 374 20.43 0.31 13.91
CA ALA A 374 21.12 1.30 13.08
C ALA A 374 21.53 2.54 13.90
N ARG A 375 20.71 3.00 14.85
CA ARG A 375 21.06 4.13 15.73
C ARG A 375 22.31 3.85 16.57
N GLU A 376 22.46 2.62 17.07
CA GLU A 376 23.67 2.21 17.81
C GLU A 376 24.95 2.32 16.96
N ALA A 377 24.83 2.16 15.63
CA ALA A 377 25.94 2.26 14.69
C ALA A 377 26.20 3.68 14.16
N LEU A 378 25.45 4.71 14.58
CA LEU A 378 25.67 6.09 14.12
C LEU A 378 27.08 6.64 14.34
N PRO A 379 27.83 6.28 15.41
CA PRO A 379 29.22 6.69 15.53
C PRO A 379 30.11 6.24 14.35
N GLU A 380 29.82 5.07 13.75
CA GLU A 380 30.49 4.61 12.52
C GLU A 380 30.23 5.58 11.37
N LEU A 381 28.96 5.94 11.13
CA LEU A 381 28.60 6.87 10.05
C LEU A 381 29.21 8.26 10.25
N ARG A 382 29.23 8.77 11.49
CA ARG A 382 29.87 10.06 11.80
C ARG A 382 31.36 10.02 11.44
N ALA A 383 32.05 8.90 11.72
CA ALA A 383 33.44 8.72 11.35
C ALA A 383 33.64 8.63 9.83
N GLU A 384 32.77 7.91 9.11
CA GLU A 384 32.80 7.82 7.64
C GLU A 384 32.57 9.19 6.98
N LEU A 385 31.59 9.98 7.47
CA LEU A 385 31.32 11.34 7.00
C LEU A 385 32.49 12.30 7.30
N ALA A 386 33.09 12.19 8.48
CA ALA A 386 34.27 12.97 8.83
C ALA A 386 35.47 12.65 7.92
N ALA A 387 35.63 11.38 7.51
CA ALA A 387 36.70 10.95 6.62
C ALA A 387 36.57 11.55 5.20
N VAL A 388 35.35 11.84 4.74
CA VAL A 388 35.08 12.55 3.48
C VAL A 388 34.97 14.08 3.66
N GLY A 389 35.33 14.60 4.84
CA GLY A 389 35.45 16.03 5.10
C GLY A 389 34.16 16.74 5.54
N VAL A 390 33.10 16.00 5.86
CA VAL A 390 31.85 16.58 6.38
C VAL A 390 32.04 16.99 7.84
N LYS A 391 31.86 18.29 8.11
CA LYS A 391 31.94 18.84 9.47
C LYS A 391 30.55 18.85 10.11
N ILE A 392 30.30 17.89 10.98
CA ILE A 392 29.08 17.86 11.79
C ILE A 392 29.30 18.82 12.96
N ARG A 393 28.50 19.88 13.07
CA ARG A 393 28.52 20.73 14.27
C ARG A 393 27.89 19.91 15.39
N GLU A 394 28.70 19.51 16.37
CA GLU A 394 28.16 19.02 17.63
C GLU A 394 27.51 20.23 18.33
N GLU A 395 26.18 20.27 18.37
CA GLU A 395 25.49 21.20 19.24
C GLU A 395 25.76 20.78 20.69
N GLN A 396 26.36 21.70 21.46
CA GLN A 396 26.63 21.55 22.89
C GLN A 396 25.36 21.64 23.73
#